data_AF-A0A7Y4EPQ8-F1
#
_entry.id   AF-A0A7Y4EPQ8-F1
#
_cell.length_a   1.000
_cell.length_b   1.000
_cell.length_c   1.000
_cell.angle_alpha   90.00
_cell.angle_beta   90.00
_cell.angle_gamma   90.00
#
_symmetry.space_group_name_H-M   'P 1'
#
loop_
_entity.id
_entity.type
_entity.pdbx_description
1 polymer ?
#
loop_
_entity_poly.entity_id
_entity_poly.type
_entity_poly.pdbx_seq_one_letter_code
_entity_poly.pdbx_strand_id
1 'polypeptide(L)' 'MEHVTNPIHLPCPDMAGCSNPDPKLTQNSLDMVAKLRAEFKGRFKKKAKPFIPARLGGGAA' A
#
# COMPACT_ATOMS: atom_id res chain seq x y z
N MET A 1 -1.11 -20.34 -10.70
CA MET A 1 -1.93 -19.30 -11.37
C MET A 1 -3.33 -19.85 -11.49
N GLU A 2 -4.26 -19.43 -10.64
CA GLU A 2 -5.67 -19.75 -10.87
C GLU A 2 -6.13 -18.93 -12.07
N HIS A 3 -6.56 -19.61 -13.13
CA HIS A 3 -7.16 -18.94 -14.29
C HIS A 3 -8.50 -18.35 -13.85
N VAL A 4 -8.56 -17.03 -13.72
CA VAL A 4 -9.80 -16.30 -13.49
C VAL A 4 -10.67 -16.47 -14.73
N THR A 5 -11.67 -17.36 -14.65
CA THR A 5 -12.55 -17.71 -15.78
C THR A 5 -13.76 -16.79 -15.90
N ASN A 6 -14.14 -16.09 -14.82
CA ASN A 6 -15.32 -15.23 -14.79
C ASN A 6 -14.94 -13.74 -14.88
N PRO A 7 -15.45 -13.00 -15.87
CA PRO A 7 -15.08 -11.59 -16.11
C PRO A 7 -15.40 -10.65 -14.95
N ILE A 8 -16.29 -11.00 -14.02
CA ILE A 8 -16.60 -10.17 -12.83
C ILE A 8 -15.44 -10.10 -11.82
N HIS A 9 -14.50 -11.04 -11.87
CA HIS A 9 -13.33 -11.09 -11.00
C HIS A 9 -12.09 -10.50 -11.66
N LEU A 10 -12.22 -9.98 -12.89
CA LEU A 10 -11.16 -9.22 -13.52
C LEU A 10 -11.03 -7.86 -12.80
N PRO A 11 -9.79 -7.35 -12.64
CA PRO A 11 -9.61 -5.98 -12.20
C PRO A 11 -10.38 -5.05 -13.15
N CYS A 12 -10.99 -4.00 -12.59
CA CYS A 12 -11.69 -3.03 -13.42
C CYS A 12 -10.71 -2.43 -14.46
N PRO A 13 -11.21 -1.98 -15.63
CA PRO A 13 -10.36 -1.46 -16.70
C PRO A 13 -9.39 -0.35 -16.27
N ASP A 14 -9.78 0.43 -15.26
CA ASP A 14 -8.99 1.51 -14.65
C ASP A 14 -7.76 0.98 -13.88
N MET A 15 -7.86 -0.21 -13.28
CA MET A 15 -6.78 -0.86 -12.54
C MET A 15 -5.82 -1.65 -13.44
N ALA A 16 -6.07 -1.69 -14.76
CA ALA A 16 -5.19 -2.35 -15.73
C ALA A 16 -3.76 -1.74 -15.73
N GLY A 17 -3.64 -0.43 -15.43
CA GLY A 17 -2.36 0.26 -15.29
C GLY A 17 -1.52 -0.16 -14.09
N CYS A 18 -2.10 -0.87 -13.11
CA CYS A 18 -1.39 -1.37 -11.94
C CYS A 18 -0.75 -2.76 -12.17
N SER A 19 -0.95 -3.38 -13.33
CA SER A 19 -0.52 -4.75 -13.61
C SER A 19 0.98 -4.88 -13.93
N ASN A 20 1.61 -3.82 -14.45
CA ASN A 20 3.01 -3.84 -14.84
C ASN A 20 3.68 -2.47 -14.60
N PRO A 21 3.98 -2.13 -13.33
CA PRO A 21 4.65 -0.87 -13.03
C PRO A 21 6.06 -0.85 -13.61
N ASP A 22 6.48 0.28 -14.19
CA ASP A 22 7.85 0.45 -14.69
C ASP A 22 8.85 0.25 -13.53
N PRO A 23 9.81 -0.69 -13.64
CA PRO A 23 10.75 -0.98 -12.55
C PRO A 23 11.63 0.21 -12.19
N LYS A 24 11.97 1.08 -13.17
CA LYS A 24 12.79 2.28 -12.91
C LYS A 24 12.04 3.30 -12.09
N LEU A 25 10.78 3.56 -12.46
CA LEU A 25 9.92 4.47 -11.70
C LEU A 25 9.66 3.94 -10.29
N THR A 26 9.43 2.63 -10.19
CA THR A 26 9.27 1.94 -8.90
C THR A 26 10.49 2.16 -7.99
N GLN A 27 11.70 1.92 -8.51
CA GLN A 27 12.93 2.11 -7.73
C GLN A 27 13.10 3.57 -7.29
N ASN A 28 12.85 4.53 -8.20
CA ASN A 28 12.92 5.96 -7.88
C ASN A 28 11.94 6.35 -6.75
N SER A 29 10.71 5.81 -6.78
CA SER A 29 9.74 6.03 -5.71
C SER A 29 10.20 5.46 -4.37
N LEU A 30 10.78 4.25 -4.37
CA LEU A 30 11.32 3.62 -3.16
C LEU A 30 12.47 4.46 -2.56
N ASP A 31 13.39 4.92 -3.41
CA ASP A 31 14.52 5.74 -2.99
C ASP A 31 14.05 7.08 -2.40
N MET A 32 13.03 7.70 -3.00
CA MET A 32 12.43 8.93 -2.47
C MET A 32 11.79 8.70 -1.10
N VAL A 33 11.04 7.61 -0.93
CA VAL A 33 10.44 7.24 0.36
C VAL A 33 11.52 7.00 1.42
N ALA A 34 12.62 6.33 1.07
CA ALA A 34 13.73 6.10 1.97
C ALA A 34 14.36 7.42 2.44
N LYS A 35 14.59 8.36 1.51
CA LYS A 35 15.11 9.71 1.82
C LYS A 35 14.18 10.47 2.76
N LEU A 36 12.89 10.53 2.46
CA LEU A 36 11.90 11.21 3.29
C LEU A 36 11.82 10.59 4.69
N ARG A 37 11.83 9.26 4.80
CA ARG A 37 11.84 8.58 6.10
C ARG A 37 13.07 8.93 6.92
N ALA A 38 14.24 9.04 6.30
CA ALA A 38 15.47 9.44 6.97
C ALA A 38 15.40 10.91 7.43
N GLU A 39 14.99 11.82 6.55
CA GLU A 39 14.89 13.25 6.83
C GLU A 39 13.91 13.56 7.97
N PHE A 40 12.77 12.89 7.99
CA PHE A 40 11.71 13.16 8.96
C PHE A 40 11.77 12.27 10.21
N LYS A 41 12.77 11.39 10.31
CA LYS A 41 12.96 10.52 11.47
C LYS A 41 13.09 11.36 12.74
N GLY A 42 12.18 11.15 13.69
CA GLY A 42 12.20 11.86 14.97
C GLY A 42 11.66 13.31 14.94
N ARG A 43 11.37 13.88 13.76
CA ARG A 43 10.77 15.22 13.63
C ARG A 43 9.27 15.22 13.94
N PHE A 44 8.59 14.11 13.64
CA PHE A 44 7.16 13.96 13.89
C PHE A 44 6.88 13.03 15.06
N LYS A 45 5.91 13.41 15.91
CA LYS A 45 5.38 12.54 16.95
C LYS A 45 4.74 11.32 16.28
N LYS A 46 5.01 10.12 16.82
CA LYS A 46 4.32 8.90 16.37
C LYS A 46 2.81 9.10 16.58
N LYS A 47 2.02 8.89 15.52
CA LYS A 47 0.55 8.89 15.63
C LYS A 47 0.15 7.80 16.62
N ALA A 48 -0.80 8.12 17.50
CA ALA A 48 -1.44 7.10 18.31
C ALA A 48 -2.09 6.05 17.39
N LYS A 49 -2.10 4.78 17.80
CA LYS A 49 -2.83 3.75 17.07
C LYS A 49 -4.30 4.19 16.97
N PRO A 50 -4.91 4.18 15.77
CA PRO A 50 -6.33 4.51 15.65
C PRO A 50 -7.14 3.50 16.46
N PHE A 51 -8.20 3.97 17.13
CA PHE A 51 -9.16 3.06 17.74
C PHE A 51 -9.88 2.32 16.61
N ILE A 52 -9.63 1.02 16.50
CA ILE A 52 -10.34 0.14 15.60
C ILE A 52 -11.32 -0.64 16.49
N PRO A 53 -12.64 -0.61 16.23
CA PRO A 53 -13.59 -1.44 16.96
C PRO A 53 -13.27 -2.94 16.82
N ALA A 54 -13.52 -3.72 17.87
CA ALA A 54 -13.29 -5.18 17.87
C ALA A 54 -13.99 -5.90 16.71
N ARG A 55 -15.21 -5.46 16.34
CA ARG A 55 -15.97 -6.00 15.20
C ARG A 55 -15.27 -5.83 13.84
N LEU A 56 -14.32 -4.91 13.73
CA LEU A 56 -13.51 -4.64 12.52
C LEU A 56 -12.09 -5.21 12.64
N GLY A 57 -11.85 -6.12 13.59
CA GLY A 57 -10.52 -6.70 13.84
C GLY A 57 -9.62 -5.85 14.74
N GLY A 58 -10.15 -4.77 15.32
CA GLY A 58 -9.47 -3.95 16.31
C GLY A 58 -9.63 -4.51 17.73
N GLY A 59 -9.20 -5.75 17.94
CA GLY A 59 -8.99 -6.27 19.28
C GLY A 59 -7.57 -5.94 19.71
N ALA A 60 -7.39 -5.35 20.90
CA ALA A 60 -6.08 -5.34 21.55
C ALA A 60 -5.56 -6.79 21.64
N ALA A 61 -4.35 -7.02 21.14
CA ALA A 61 -3.54 -8.16 21.54
C ALA A 61 -2.95 -7.88 22.93
#